data_AF-A0A0D3IZ66-F1
#
_entry.id   AF-A0A0D3IZ66-F1
#
_cell.length_a   1.000
_cell.length_b   1.000
_cell.length_c   1.000
_cell.angle_alpha   90.00
_cell.angle_beta   90.00
_cell.angle_gamma   90.00
#
_symmetry.space_group_name_H-M   'P 1'
#
loop_
_entity.id
_entity.type
_entity.pdbx_description
1 polymer ?
#
loop_
_entity_poly.entity_id
_entity_poly.type
_entity_poly.pdbx_seq_one_letter_code
_entity_poly.pdbx_strand_id
1 'polypeptide(L)'
;MASLRTDYLSLDGGRRSLNALSLVAFVSCAVSIACSIYTSSAVATLAPAKPSALYSEDRGRHGRDWEEEFRYMYRPSGEAAPPSKFALPLITPMQNQKQRGSCWVFSIAGVLEHSYRKFAVDNGWFDPDEYLRLSEQGIGAAIVCKTGDGDSAYTGNSTEGGEPEYISDTVALPWSVCPYNPKHSINDTVCADEKLLEASPLSLRVASLHTYYELSEMKEALVKHGRAMGFSFAFFNRAYRLPCTGEMHPLLGRCDPDKAQCVPCPLEPNFENVECCMSRTGSSMHGEFYGGRTPDSDYSQEGGHAVLLVGYNDNYVSPTGMVGGLIVKNSWKDGVGAGSHTIDYLMQRHSPIAERKVCPNVHLPDSWYPCGSLHECSSEKVRISAKAMHKVLRLECNNGFGFAGEGKEKICDDGDEYFFKNVTKFGGGLSVSCFIAARDGADLCLPPMWYEDLTLLFSPCGFYFFPYESFRSIAATQDTPWATDLDVHWDLGSFANAPRHYRRHGKDYSLLEKDTLRQRRDDFAGPFPRLVRPL
;
A
#
# COMPACT_ATOMS: atom_id res chain seq x y z
N MET A 1 33.46 24.84 -41.55
CA MET A 1 34.88 25.20 -41.73
C MET A 1 35.29 26.11 -40.57
N ALA A 2 36.36 25.71 -39.85
CA ALA A 2 37.19 26.46 -38.88
C ALA A 2 36.47 27.41 -37.88
N SER A 3 36.32 27.07 -36.59
CA SER A 3 37.33 27.13 -35.51
C SER A 3 38.04 28.48 -35.41
N LEU A 4 37.91 29.15 -34.25
CA LEU A 4 39.05 29.58 -33.43
C LEU A 4 38.57 30.13 -32.07
N ARG A 5 39.01 29.46 -31.00
CA ARG A 5 39.19 30.00 -29.64
C ARG A 5 40.29 31.06 -29.65
N THR A 6 40.22 32.04 -28.76
CA THR A 6 41.31 32.25 -27.78
C THR A 6 40.89 33.17 -26.64
N ASP A 7 41.49 32.83 -25.50
CA ASP A 7 41.28 33.22 -24.13
C ASP A 7 41.91 34.57 -23.68
N TYR A 8 41.71 34.83 -22.38
CA TYR A 8 42.50 35.62 -21.42
C TYR A 8 42.27 37.13 -21.34
N LEU A 9 41.84 37.59 -20.15
CA LEU A 9 42.75 38.24 -19.19
C LEU A 9 42.09 38.46 -17.81
N SER A 10 42.81 38.02 -16.79
CA SER A 10 42.67 38.36 -15.38
C SER A 10 43.50 39.62 -15.08
N LEU A 11 43.05 40.49 -14.18
CA LEU A 11 43.79 40.92 -12.98
C LEU A 11 43.09 42.05 -12.19
N ASP A 12 43.35 41.98 -10.88
CA ASP A 12 43.31 43.03 -9.84
C ASP A 12 41.98 43.51 -9.20
N GLY A 13 41.73 43.00 -7.99
CA GLY A 13 42.24 43.66 -6.77
C GLY A 13 41.44 44.83 -6.18
N GLY A 14 40.80 44.58 -5.01
CA GLY A 14 40.75 45.59 -3.93
C GLY A 14 39.39 46.02 -3.35
N ARG A 15 39.01 45.35 -2.25
CA ARG A 15 38.36 45.87 -1.02
C ARG A 15 36.93 46.49 -1.06
N ARG A 16 36.11 45.83 -0.22
CA ARG A 16 35.05 46.31 0.71
C ARG A 16 33.66 46.62 0.14
N SER A 17 32.72 45.72 0.45
CA SER A 17 31.56 46.09 1.29
C SER A 17 31.02 44.87 2.04
N LEU A 18 30.78 45.06 3.34
CA LEU A 18 30.07 44.15 4.23
C LEU A 18 28.57 44.24 3.94
N ASN A 19 27.88 43.10 4.00
CA ASN A 19 26.51 42.86 4.52
C ASN A 19 25.72 41.89 3.63
N ALA A 20 25.62 40.63 4.05
CA ALA A 20 24.46 39.74 3.89
C ALA A 20 24.82 38.29 4.28
N LEU A 21 25.21 38.08 5.54
CA LEU A 21 25.44 36.74 6.10
C LEU A 21 24.96 36.73 7.55
N SER A 22 23.64 36.89 7.74
CA SER A 22 22.99 36.74 9.05
C SER A 22 21.52 36.32 8.98
N LEU A 23 21.01 35.83 7.83
CA LEU A 23 19.62 35.34 7.75
C LEU A 23 19.45 33.82 7.60
N VAL A 24 20.54 33.04 7.49
CA VAL A 24 20.47 31.58 7.31
C VAL A 24 20.64 30.81 8.64
N ALA A 25 21.09 31.48 9.72
CA ALA A 25 21.34 30.83 11.01
C ALA A 25 20.13 30.79 11.97
N PHE A 26 19.00 31.43 11.63
CA PHE A 26 17.85 31.52 12.54
C PHE A 26 16.74 30.48 12.31
N VAL A 27 16.79 29.70 11.22
CA VAL A 27 15.82 28.61 10.96
C VAL A 27 16.23 27.30 11.62
N SER A 28 17.52 27.11 11.93
CA SER A 28 18.02 25.89 12.58
C SER A 28 17.69 25.79 14.08
N CYS A 29 17.41 26.93 14.75
CA CYS A 29 17.18 26.94 16.20
C CYS A 29 15.74 26.58 16.60
N ALA A 30 14.76 26.76 15.71
CA ALA A 30 13.37 26.35 15.97
C ALA A 30 13.16 24.83 15.86
N VAL A 31 14.02 24.15 15.09
CA VAL A 31 13.95 22.69 14.85
C VAL A 31 14.47 21.89 16.04
N SER A 32 15.40 22.44 16.83
CA SER A 32 15.88 21.77 18.05
C SER A 32 14.81 21.61 19.12
N ILE A 33 13.78 22.46 19.17
CA ILE A 33 12.76 22.38 20.24
C ILE A 33 11.81 21.21 19.98
N ALA A 34 11.37 21.01 18.73
CA ALA A 34 10.52 19.87 18.35
C ALA A 34 11.25 18.50 18.47
N CYS A 35 12.55 18.43 18.13
CA CYS A 35 13.33 17.21 18.29
C CYS A 35 13.70 16.90 19.75
N SER A 36 13.86 17.91 20.61
CA SER A 36 14.26 17.72 22.02
C SER A 36 13.21 16.98 22.86
N ILE A 37 11.95 16.95 22.43
CA ILE A 37 10.86 16.33 23.21
C ILE A 37 10.80 14.81 22.97
N TYR A 38 11.10 14.34 21.75
CA TYR A 38 11.20 12.90 21.45
C TYR A 38 12.36 12.19 22.17
N THR A 39 13.36 12.94 22.64
CA THR A 39 14.51 12.41 23.38
C THR A 39 14.35 12.51 24.91
N SER A 40 13.37 13.27 25.42
CA SER A 40 13.29 13.63 26.84
C SER A 40 12.66 12.60 27.79
N SER A 41 12.32 11.39 27.32
CA SER A 41 11.72 10.34 28.18
C SER A 41 12.68 9.26 28.67
N ALA A 42 13.98 9.38 28.44
CA ALA A 42 14.96 8.38 28.89
C ALA A 42 16.25 9.02 29.43
N VAL A 43 16.20 9.55 30.65
CA VAL A 43 17.42 9.85 31.41
C VAL A 43 17.30 9.27 32.81
N ALA A 44 17.52 7.96 32.92
CA ALA A 44 18.07 7.38 34.14
C ALA A 44 19.60 7.44 34.00
N THR A 45 20.22 8.22 34.88
CA THR A 45 21.67 8.48 34.97
C THR A 45 22.51 7.20 34.97
N LEU A 46 23.34 7.02 33.93
CA LEU A 46 24.47 6.09 33.94
C LEU A 46 25.76 6.89 34.05
N ALA A 47 26.47 6.70 35.16
CA ALA A 47 27.82 7.21 35.40
C ALA A 47 28.85 6.44 34.54
N PRO A 48 30.00 7.04 34.20
CA PRO A 48 30.94 6.47 33.24
C PRO A 48 31.77 5.34 33.88
N ALA A 49 31.71 4.14 33.32
CA ALA A 49 32.62 3.06 33.68
C ALA A 49 33.94 3.19 32.89
N LYS A 50 35.06 3.21 33.61
CA LYS A 50 36.43 3.17 33.07
C LYS A 50 36.74 1.80 32.45
N PRO A 51 37.66 1.73 31.47
CA PRO A 51 38.07 0.47 30.87
C PRO A 51 39.08 -0.24 31.77
N SER A 52 38.78 -1.48 32.16
CA SER A 52 39.77 -2.40 32.69
C SER A 52 39.53 -3.77 32.08
N ALA A 53 40.45 -4.17 31.21
CA ALA A 53 40.67 -5.55 30.82
C ALA A 53 41.02 -6.37 32.07
N LEU A 54 40.34 -7.48 32.29
CA LEU A 54 40.88 -8.64 32.99
C LEU A 54 40.02 -9.86 32.63
N TYR A 55 40.66 -10.79 31.94
CA TYR A 55 40.27 -12.19 31.78
C TYR A 55 39.81 -12.77 33.13
N SER A 56 38.59 -13.30 33.21
CA SER A 56 38.30 -14.43 34.09
C SER A 56 37.22 -15.31 33.44
N GLU A 57 37.52 -16.60 33.39
CA GLU A 57 36.67 -17.67 32.88
C GLU A 57 35.26 -17.62 33.48
N ASP A 58 34.23 -17.56 32.64
CA ASP A 58 32.86 -17.91 33.03
C ASP A 58 32.28 -18.92 32.03
N ARG A 59 32.69 -20.19 32.20
CA ARG A 59 32.08 -21.35 31.55
C ARG A 59 30.71 -21.60 32.21
N GLY A 60 29.69 -20.85 31.79
CA GLY A 60 28.36 -21.00 32.40
C GLY A 60 27.14 -20.56 31.59
N ARG A 61 27.29 -19.98 30.39
CA ARG A 61 26.17 -19.38 29.63
C ARG A 61 26.00 -19.79 28.16
N HIS A 62 26.67 -20.85 27.70
CA HIS A 62 26.49 -21.38 26.35
C HIS A 62 25.51 -22.56 26.24
N GLY A 63 24.59 -22.73 27.20
CA GLY A 63 23.68 -23.88 27.23
C GLY A 63 22.29 -23.65 26.60
N ARG A 64 21.93 -22.42 26.19
CA ARG A 64 20.57 -22.10 25.72
C ARG A 64 20.46 -21.64 24.26
N ASP A 65 21.59 -21.44 23.58
CA ASP A 65 21.64 -20.97 22.19
C ASP A 65 21.55 -22.16 21.20
N TRP A 66 22.20 -23.27 21.55
CA TRP A 66 22.25 -24.46 20.70
C TRP A 66 20.92 -25.17 20.53
N GLU A 67 19.98 -25.07 21.48
CA GLU A 67 18.65 -25.69 21.35
C GLU A 67 17.73 -24.92 20.39
N GLU A 68 17.88 -23.61 20.25
CA GLU A 68 17.17 -22.83 19.21
C GLU A 68 17.80 -23.06 17.83
N GLU A 69 19.13 -23.09 17.71
CA GLU A 69 19.81 -23.46 16.46
C GLU A 69 19.54 -24.93 16.04
N PHE A 70 19.45 -25.88 16.98
CA PHE A 70 19.09 -27.27 16.65
C PHE A 70 17.62 -27.44 16.27
N ARG A 71 16.71 -26.66 16.87
CA ARG A 71 15.29 -26.64 16.46
C ARG A 71 15.12 -26.02 15.07
N TYR A 72 16.03 -25.13 14.67
CA TYR A 72 16.13 -24.55 13.33
C TYR A 72 16.64 -25.57 12.29
N MET A 73 17.61 -26.43 12.65
CA MET A 73 18.13 -27.47 11.75
C MET A 73 17.26 -28.74 11.67
N TYR A 74 16.49 -29.04 12.71
CA TYR A 74 15.59 -30.20 12.76
C TYR A 74 14.21 -29.77 13.22
N ARG A 75 13.27 -29.70 12.27
CA ARG A 75 11.84 -29.68 12.56
C ARG A 75 11.53 -30.84 13.50
N PRO A 76 11.13 -30.60 14.77
CA PRO A 76 10.65 -31.67 15.62
C PRO A 76 9.49 -32.33 14.88
N SER A 77 9.52 -33.66 14.78
CA SER A 77 8.59 -34.49 14.01
C SER A 77 7.13 -34.46 14.52
N GLY A 78 6.71 -33.39 15.18
CA GLY A 78 5.36 -33.15 15.70
C GLY A 78 4.83 -31.72 15.56
N GLU A 79 5.59 -30.74 15.05
CA GLU A 79 5.00 -29.43 14.71
C GLU A 79 4.20 -29.54 13.40
N ALA A 80 2.88 -29.43 13.51
CA ALA A 80 1.96 -29.43 12.39
C ALA A 80 2.34 -28.31 11.41
N ALA A 81 2.30 -28.61 10.10
CA ALA A 81 2.52 -27.58 9.10
C ALA A 81 1.50 -26.45 9.27
N PRO A 82 1.84 -25.20 8.95
CA PRO A 82 0.87 -24.11 8.89
C PRO A 82 -0.36 -24.53 8.05
N PRO A 83 -1.57 -24.07 8.40
CA PRO A 83 -2.76 -24.35 7.61
C PRO A 83 -2.57 -23.84 6.18
N SER A 84 -3.24 -24.42 5.18
CA SER A 84 -3.10 -23.99 3.78
C SER A 84 -3.60 -22.57 3.49
N LYS A 85 -4.26 -21.93 4.46
CA LYS A 85 -4.65 -20.53 4.42
C LYS A 85 -4.83 -20.00 5.82
N PHE A 86 -4.41 -18.77 6.06
CA PHE A 86 -4.52 -18.08 7.34
C PHE A 86 -4.75 -16.59 7.12
N ALA A 87 -5.54 -15.98 7.98
CA ALA A 87 -5.78 -14.54 7.96
C ALA A 87 -5.96 -14.06 9.40
N LEU A 88 -5.26 -12.97 9.73
CA LEU A 88 -5.36 -12.34 11.04
C LEU A 88 -6.76 -11.73 11.23
N PRO A 89 -7.34 -11.87 12.43
CA PRO A 89 -8.50 -11.10 12.81
C PRO A 89 -8.10 -9.65 13.17
N LEU A 90 -9.10 -8.80 13.35
CA LEU A 90 -8.94 -7.44 13.92
C LEU A 90 -8.06 -6.49 13.09
N ILE A 91 -7.86 -6.73 11.79
CA ILE A 91 -7.16 -5.78 10.94
C ILE A 91 -7.96 -4.47 10.83
N THR A 92 -7.29 -3.33 11.05
CA THR A 92 -7.90 -2.00 10.94
C THR A 92 -8.21 -1.63 9.48
N PRO A 93 -9.13 -0.67 9.23
CA PRO A 93 -9.45 -0.21 7.89
C PRO A 93 -8.24 0.28 7.08
N MET A 94 -8.34 0.20 5.75
CA MET A 94 -7.36 0.76 4.82
C MET A 94 -7.22 2.28 4.99
N GLN A 95 -6.02 2.76 4.72
CA GLN A 95 -5.67 4.16 4.76
C GLN A 95 -4.97 4.58 3.46
N ASN A 96 -4.76 5.88 3.24
CA ASN A 96 -4.28 6.37 1.96
C ASN A 96 -3.08 7.33 2.09
N GLN A 97 -1.91 6.88 1.62
CA GLN A 97 -0.68 7.69 1.58
C GLN A 97 -0.68 8.78 0.51
N LYS A 98 -1.65 8.77 -0.42
CA LYS A 98 -1.77 9.73 -1.52
C LYS A 98 -0.50 9.71 -2.39
N GLN A 99 0.00 10.88 -2.79
CA GLN A 99 1.13 11.04 -3.73
C GLN A 99 2.48 11.13 -3.00
N ARG A 100 2.61 10.47 -1.84
CA ARG A 100 3.81 10.49 -1.00
C ARG A 100 4.38 9.08 -0.86
N GLY A 101 5.70 8.93 -0.98
CA GLY A 101 6.48 7.73 -0.70
C GLY A 101 6.62 7.42 0.79
N SER A 102 5.52 7.49 1.54
CA SER A 102 5.47 7.27 3.00
C SER A 102 4.90 5.89 3.38
N CYS A 103 4.84 4.96 2.44
CA CYS A 103 4.28 3.62 2.62
C CYS A 103 4.85 2.87 3.83
N TRP A 104 6.14 3.02 4.09
CA TRP A 104 6.83 2.45 5.26
C TRP A 104 6.19 2.89 6.59
N VAL A 105 5.78 4.16 6.71
CA VAL A 105 5.09 4.70 7.89
C VAL A 105 3.71 4.08 8.05
N PHE A 106 2.98 3.90 6.94
CA PHE A 106 1.66 3.26 6.95
C PHE A 106 1.75 1.78 7.31
N SER A 107 2.82 1.10 6.88
CA SER A 107 3.12 -0.28 7.28
C SER A 107 3.34 -0.37 8.81
N ILE A 108 4.21 0.48 9.36
CA ILE A 108 4.44 0.59 10.82
C ILE A 108 3.14 0.90 11.57
N ALA A 109 2.40 1.92 11.13
CA ALA A 109 1.13 2.30 11.74
C ALA A 109 0.14 1.13 11.73
N GLY A 110 0.08 0.35 10.65
CA GLY A 110 -0.74 -0.85 10.56
C GLY A 110 -0.39 -1.93 11.58
N VAL A 111 0.90 -2.17 11.83
CA VAL A 111 1.37 -3.10 12.89
C VAL A 111 0.98 -2.58 14.27
N LEU A 112 1.22 -1.30 14.54
CA LEU A 112 0.91 -0.66 15.81
C LEU A 112 -0.59 -0.65 16.09
N GLU A 113 -1.42 -0.27 15.11
CA GLU A 113 -2.88 -0.29 15.22
C GLU A 113 -3.42 -1.71 15.47
N HIS A 114 -2.88 -2.72 14.76
CA HIS A 114 -3.28 -4.12 14.97
C HIS A 114 -2.93 -4.61 16.37
N SER A 115 -1.69 -4.38 16.82
CA SER A 115 -1.25 -4.80 18.16
C SER A 115 -2.04 -4.11 19.28
N TYR A 116 -2.29 -2.80 19.16
CA TYR A 116 -3.08 -2.03 20.13
C TYR A 116 -4.50 -2.58 20.22
N ARG A 117 -5.15 -2.76 19.07
CA ARG A 117 -6.52 -3.26 19.00
C ARG A 117 -6.63 -4.68 19.55
N LYS A 118 -5.71 -5.57 19.16
CA LYS A 118 -5.67 -6.94 19.66
C LYS A 118 -5.55 -6.96 21.19
N PHE A 119 -4.64 -6.18 21.75
CA PHE A 119 -4.47 -6.07 23.20
C PHE A 119 -5.74 -5.56 23.88
N ALA A 120 -6.36 -4.50 23.36
CA ALA A 120 -7.59 -3.93 23.93
C ALA A 120 -8.76 -4.92 23.89
N VAL A 121 -8.95 -5.64 22.78
CA VAL A 121 -10.01 -6.64 22.64
C VAL A 121 -9.77 -7.83 23.57
N ASP A 122 -8.53 -8.34 23.65
CA ASP A 122 -8.17 -9.47 24.51
C ASP A 122 -8.39 -9.16 26.01
N ASN A 123 -8.33 -7.88 26.40
CA ASN A 123 -8.62 -7.41 27.77
C ASN A 123 -10.08 -6.95 27.98
N GLY A 124 -10.94 -7.05 26.96
CA GLY A 124 -12.34 -6.61 27.03
C GLY A 124 -12.51 -5.09 27.13
N TRP A 125 -11.53 -4.31 26.67
CA TRP A 125 -11.54 -2.85 26.70
C TRP A 125 -12.05 -2.23 25.40
N PHE A 126 -11.98 -2.96 24.29
CA PHE A 126 -12.59 -2.63 23.00
C PHE A 126 -13.57 -3.71 22.59
N ASP A 127 -14.67 -3.30 21.95
CA ASP A 127 -15.49 -4.20 21.15
C ASP A 127 -14.70 -4.67 19.91
N PRO A 128 -15.03 -5.84 19.31
CA PRO A 128 -14.34 -6.33 18.13
C PRO A 128 -14.35 -5.39 16.92
N ASP A 129 -15.30 -4.47 16.81
CA ASP A 129 -15.38 -3.45 15.75
C ASP A 129 -14.66 -2.14 16.11
N GLU A 130 -14.21 -1.96 17.34
CA GLU A 130 -13.48 -0.76 17.77
C GLU A 130 -11.98 -0.85 17.44
N TYR A 131 -11.39 0.29 17.12
CA TYR A 131 -9.94 0.43 16.91
C TYR A 131 -9.51 1.88 17.19
N LEU A 132 -8.26 2.07 17.61
CA LEU A 132 -7.64 3.38 17.74
C LEU A 132 -6.95 3.75 16.42
N ARG A 133 -7.24 4.94 15.89
CA ARG A 133 -6.54 5.49 14.72
C ARG A 133 -5.25 6.18 15.17
N LEU A 134 -4.11 5.71 14.66
CA LEU A 134 -2.80 6.32 14.94
C LEU A 134 -2.43 7.38 13.89
N SER A 135 -1.48 8.25 14.23
CA SER A 135 -1.01 9.32 13.34
C SER A 135 0.23 8.88 12.58
N GLU A 136 0.13 8.62 11.28
CA GLU A 136 1.29 8.32 10.42
C GLU A 136 2.26 9.50 10.42
N GLN A 137 1.76 10.73 10.33
CA GLN A 137 2.62 11.91 10.31
C GLN A 137 3.51 11.98 11.56
N GLY A 138 2.91 11.79 12.73
CA GLY A 138 3.61 11.71 14.00
C GLY A 138 4.58 10.53 14.10
N ILE A 139 4.19 9.35 13.63
CA ILE A 139 5.06 8.16 13.57
C ILE A 139 6.30 8.47 12.72
N GLY A 140 6.10 8.93 11.48
CA GLY A 140 7.18 9.26 10.55
C GLY A 140 8.06 10.39 11.07
N ALA A 141 7.46 11.47 11.58
CA ALA A 141 8.20 12.59 12.16
C ALA A 141 9.09 12.15 13.33
N ALA A 142 8.55 11.37 14.27
CA ALA A 142 9.29 10.85 15.42
C ALA A 142 10.50 10.02 15.01
N ILE A 143 10.35 9.20 13.97
CA ILE A 143 11.43 8.35 13.46
C ILE A 143 12.49 9.21 12.77
N VAL A 144 12.11 10.05 11.80
CA VAL A 144 13.05 10.89 11.05
C VAL A 144 13.82 11.84 11.97
N CYS A 145 13.16 12.38 13.00
CA CYS A 145 13.82 13.21 14.02
C CYS A 145 14.92 12.48 14.79
N LYS A 146 14.84 11.14 14.94
CA LYS A 146 15.82 10.34 15.66
C LYS A 146 16.90 9.76 14.76
N THR A 147 16.52 9.28 13.58
CA THR A 147 17.45 8.61 12.66
C THR A 147 18.26 9.61 11.85
N GLY A 148 17.74 10.81 11.61
CA GLY A 148 18.32 11.77 10.66
C GLY A 148 18.12 11.37 9.20
N ASP A 149 17.59 10.16 8.96
CA ASP A 149 17.40 9.52 7.66
C ASP A 149 15.90 9.32 7.43
N GLY A 150 15.31 10.17 6.57
CA GLY A 150 14.50 9.65 5.47
C GLY A 150 15.50 9.18 4.40
N ASP A 151 15.15 8.19 3.60
CA ASP A 151 16.06 7.55 2.64
C ASP A 151 17.06 8.53 1.98
N SER A 152 18.33 8.13 1.88
CA SER A 152 19.50 8.95 1.51
C SER A 152 19.38 9.76 0.20
N ALA A 153 18.36 9.48 -0.62
CA ALA A 153 17.95 10.28 -1.76
C ALA A 153 17.36 11.66 -1.36
N TYR A 154 16.77 11.78 -0.18
CA TYR A 154 16.13 12.99 0.34
C TYR A 154 16.92 13.53 1.52
N THR A 155 17.94 14.33 1.22
CA THR A 155 18.62 15.14 2.23
C THR A 155 17.64 16.15 2.85
N GLY A 156 17.17 15.86 4.06
CA GLY A 156 16.47 16.81 4.93
C GLY A 156 15.05 16.39 5.33
N ASN A 157 14.82 16.28 6.65
CA ASN A 157 13.54 16.41 7.36
C ASN A 157 12.26 15.98 6.60
N SER A 158 12.31 14.82 5.93
CA SER A 158 11.24 14.33 5.09
C SER A 158 10.85 12.93 5.51
N THR A 159 9.56 12.61 5.47
CA THR A 159 9.06 11.23 5.67
C THR A 159 8.85 10.48 4.35
N GLU A 160 9.35 11.04 3.25
CA GLU A 160 9.46 10.39 1.93
C GLU A 160 10.64 9.40 1.95
N GLY A 161 10.36 8.12 1.72
CA GLY A 161 11.36 7.05 1.72
C GLY A 161 11.77 6.61 3.13
N GLY A 162 11.81 5.31 3.36
CA GLY A 162 12.17 4.70 4.63
C GLY A 162 11.74 3.24 4.69
N GLU A 163 12.01 2.59 5.83
CA GLU A 163 11.78 1.16 6.01
C GLU A 163 10.99 0.87 7.30
N PRO A 164 10.15 -0.18 7.34
CA PRO A 164 9.44 -0.61 8.55
C PRO A 164 10.36 -0.86 9.76
N GLU A 165 11.62 -1.23 9.51
CA GLU A 165 12.66 -1.47 10.51
C GLU A 165 13.04 -0.22 11.31
N TYR A 166 12.75 0.98 10.82
CA TYR A 166 13.14 2.24 11.48
C TYR A 166 12.30 2.57 12.72
N ILE A 167 11.36 1.70 13.11
CA ILE A 167 10.52 1.89 14.28
C ILE A 167 11.34 2.06 15.57
N SER A 168 10.85 2.90 16.49
CA SER A 168 11.42 3.06 17.84
C SER A 168 10.33 3.15 18.92
N ASP A 169 10.74 3.07 20.19
CA ASP A 169 9.84 2.97 21.36
C ASP A 169 8.94 4.20 21.64
N THR A 170 9.00 5.29 20.86
CA THR A 170 8.28 6.56 21.16
C THR A 170 7.46 7.10 19.99
N VAL A 171 6.87 6.22 19.19
CA VAL A 171 6.45 6.58 17.84
C VAL A 171 4.93 6.73 17.69
N ALA A 172 4.12 6.21 18.62
CA ALA A 172 2.66 6.24 18.47
C ALA A 172 2.00 7.50 19.05
N LEU A 173 1.18 8.17 18.22
CA LEU A 173 0.33 9.29 18.62
C LEU A 173 -1.11 9.07 18.10
N PRO A 174 -2.14 9.57 18.82
CA PRO A 174 -3.50 9.60 18.29
C PRO A 174 -3.55 10.44 17.01
N TRP A 175 -4.37 10.02 16.04
CA TRP A 175 -4.41 10.66 14.72
C TRP A 175 -4.66 12.16 14.76
N SER A 176 -5.54 12.62 15.64
CA SER A 176 -5.92 14.03 15.75
C SER A 176 -4.84 14.92 16.36
N VAL A 177 -3.80 14.35 16.98
CA VAL A 177 -2.64 15.08 17.50
C VAL A 177 -1.71 15.51 16.37
N CYS A 178 -1.46 14.65 15.38
CA CYS A 178 -0.69 15.02 14.19
C CYS A 178 -1.34 14.41 12.93
N PRO A 179 -2.41 15.05 12.40
CA PRO A 179 -3.11 14.54 11.22
C PRO A 179 -2.19 14.39 10.02
N TYR A 180 -2.42 13.35 9.22
CA TYR A 180 -1.62 13.07 8.03
C TYR A 180 -1.69 14.19 7.00
N ASN A 181 -0.52 14.70 6.58
CA ASN A 181 -0.42 15.65 5.47
C ASN A 181 -0.19 14.89 4.15
N PRO A 182 -1.17 14.92 3.22
CA PRO A 182 -1.06 14.17 1.96
C PRO A 182 -0.18 14.85 0.91
N LYS A 183 0.35 16.05 1.19
CA LYS A 183 1.22 16.80 0.30
C LYS A 183 2.64 16.81 0.86
N HIS A 184 3.61 16.57 0.00
CA HIS A 184 5.01 16.74 0.35
C HIS A 184 5.30 18.19 0.77
N SER A 185 6.12 18.36 1.80
CA SER A 185 6.63 19.65 2.25
C SER A 185 8.03 19.52 2.85
N ILE A 186 8.80 20.60 2.82
CA ILE A 186 10.14 20.66 3.42
C ILE A 186 10.13 20.54 4.96
N ASN A 187 8.94 20.61 5.57
CA ASN A 187 8.70 20.53 7.01
C ASN A 187 7.81 19.34 7.36
N ASP A 188 7.94 18.22 6.64
CA ASP A 188 7.15 17.01 6.86
C ASP A 188 7.37 16.41 8.28
N THR A 189 8.40 16.82 9.00
CA THR A 189 8.63 16.40 10.40
C THR A 189 7.98 17.32 11.45
N VAL A 190 7.40 18.45 11.05
CA VAL A 190 6.75 19.38 11.99
C VAL A 190 5.35 18.88 12.32
N CYS A 191 5.20 18.29 13.51
CA CYS A 191 3.91 17.92 14.08
C CYS A 191 3.32 19.03 14.97
N ALA A 192 2.04 18.88 15.35
CA ALA A 192 1.28 19.90 16.07
C ALA A 192 1.77 20.16 17.51
N ASP A 193 1.11 21.13 18.17
CA ASP A 193 1.35 21.66 19.52
C ASP A 193 2.03 20.67 20.49
N GLU A 194 3.23 21.05 20.96
CA GLU A 194 4.05 20.29 21.91
C GLU A 194 3.27 19.84 23.15
N LYS A 195 2.29 20.63 23.59
CA LYS A 195 1.42 20.28 24.72
C LYS A 195 0.58 19.04 24.44
N LEU A 196 0.13 18.85 23.20
CA LEU A 196 -0.67 17.68 22.81
C LEU A 196 0.20 16.41 22.72
N LEU A 197 1.46 16.57 22.31
CA LEU A 197 2.45 15.48 22.34
C LEU A 197 2.72 15.03 23.77
N GLU A 198 2.99 15.98 24.68
CA GLU A 198 3.21 15.70 26.11
C GLU A 198 1.97 15.15 26.80
N ALA A 199 0.77 15.60 26.41
CA ALA A 199 -0.49 15.13 26.98
C ALA A 199 -0.86 13.71 26.52
N SER A 200 -0.29 13.20 25.42
CA SER A 200 -0.63 11.88 24.88
C SER A 200 -0.39 10.76 25.91
N PRO A 201 -1.40 9.91 26.19
CA PRO A 201 -1.26 8.75 27.05
C PRO A 201 -0.72 7.52 26.33
N LEU A 202 -0.35 7.56 25.04
CA LEU A 202 0.24 6.40 24.38
C LEU A 202 1.68 6.16 24.85
N SER A 203 2.03 4.90 25.08
CA SER A 203 3.37 4.45 25.40
C SER A 203 3.52 2.98 25.04
N LEU A 204 4.57 2.66 24.31
CA LEU A 204 4.88 1.31 23.88
C LEU A 204 6.36 1.01 24.07
N ARG A 205 6.70 -0.26 24.00
CA ARG A 205 8.08 -0.75 23.87
C ARG A 205 8.10 -1.87 22.83
N VAL A 206 9.07 -1.82 21.92
CA VAL A 206 9.36 -2.92 21.01
C VAL A 206 10.20 -3.95 21.77
N ALA A 207 9.61 -5.10 22.07
CA ALA A 207 10.26 -6.19 22.79
C ALA A 207 11.27 -6.94 21.92
N SER A 208 10.94 -7.11 20.63
CA SER A 208 11.83 -7.69 19.62
C SER A 208 11.44 -7.23 18.22
N LEU A 209 12.42 -7.20 17.33
CA LEU A 209 12.26 -7.04 15.88
C LEU A 209 12.92 -8.23 15.19
N HIS A 210 12.19 -8.91 14.32
CA HIS A 210 12.71 -10.01 13.53
C HIS A 210 12.33 -9.84 12.06
N THR A 211 13.27 -10.10 11.15
CA THR A 211 13.02 -10.03 9.71
C THR A 211 13.07 -11.44 9.10
N TYR A 212 12.06 -11.77 8.32
CA TYR A 212 11.93 -13.05 7.61
C TYR A 212 12.08 -12.82 6.10
N TYR A 213 12.90 -13.63 5.44
CA TYR A 213 13.08 -13.58 3.98
C TYR A 213 12.44 -14.78 3.28
N GLU A 214 12.27 -15.91 3.98
CA GLU A 214 11.69 -17.12 3.40
C GLU A 214 10.16 -17.17 3.56
N LEU A 215 9.45 -17.53 2.48
CA LEU A 215 7.99 -17.63 2.48
C LEU A 215 7.44 -18.59 3.54
N SER A 216 8.13 -19.70 3.81
CA SER A 216 7.72 -20.66 4.84
C SER A 216 7.82 -20.05 6.23
N GLU A 217 8.92 -19.36 6.53
CA GLU A 217 9.14 -18.72 7.83
C GLU A 217 8.15 -17.58 8.06
N MET A 218 7.86 -16.78 7.03
CA MET A 218 6.82 -15.74 7.10
C MET A 218 5.46 -16.33 7.48
N LYS A 219 5.05 -17.45 6.84
CA LYS A 219 3.78 -18.13 7.15
C LYS A 219 3.75 -18.70 8.55
N GLU A 220 4.85 -19.34 8.96
CA GLU A 220 5.01 -19.91 10.29
C GLU A 220 4.94 -18.82 11.37
N ALA A 221 5.70 -17.73 11.21
CA ALA A 221 5.69 -16.58 12.11
C ALA A 221 4.30 -15.95 12.20
N LEU A 222 3.62 -15.75 11.06
CA LEU A 222 2.28 -15.17 11.03
C LEU A 222 1.26 -16.00 11.83
N VAL A 223 1.31 -17.33 11.70
CA VAL A 223 0.42 -18.26 12.41
C VAL A 223 0.80 -18.36 13.89
N LYS A 224 2.10 -18.50 14.17
CA LYS A 224 2.64 -18.70 15.52
C LYS A 224 2.43 -17.47 16.39
N HIS A 225 2.73 -16.29 15.87
CA HIS A 225 2.67 -15.04 16.64
C HIS A 225 1.28 -14.40 16.57
N GLY A 226 0.50 -14.66 15.52
CA GLY A 226 -0.87 -14.16 15.41
C GLY A 226 -0.95 -12.62 15.40
N ARG A 227 0.07 -11.96 14.84
CA ARG A 227 0.19 -10.50 14.74
C ARG A 227 0.62 -10.07 13.35
N ALA A 228 0.23 -8.87 12.94
CA ALA A 228 0.54 -8.33 11.63
C ALA A 228 2.03 -7.97 11.53
N MET A 229 2.61 -8.14 10.35
CA MET A 229 4.01 -7.85 10.08
C MET A 229 4.13 -6.77 9.00
N GLY A 230 5.14 -5.92 9.07
CA GLY A 230 5.53 -5.11 7.92
C GLY A 230 5.97 -6.04 6.78
N PHE A 231 5.75 -5.65 5.54
CA PHE A 231 6.22 -6.40 4.37
C PHE A 231 6.76 -5.44 3.32
N SER A 232 8.05 -5.55 3.06
CA SER A 232 8.79 -4.70 2.13
C SER A 232 9.20 -5.50 0.91
N PHE A 233 9.16 -4.85 -0.25
CA PHE A 233 9.60 -5.42 -1.50
C PHE A 233 10.05 -4.31 -2.46
N ALA A 234 10.95 -4.65 -3.39
CA ALA A 234 11.25 -3.78 -4.51
C ALA A 234 9.97 -3.60 -5.34
N PHE A 235 9.45 -2.38 -5.41
CA PHE A 235 8.32 -2.08 -6.27
C PHE A 235 8.78 -2.12 -7.72
N PHE A 236 8.04 -2.85 -8.51
CA PHE A 236 8.38 -3.14 -9.89
C PHE A 236 7.33 -2.59 -10.83
N ASN A 237 7.81 -2.02 -11.92
CA ASN A 237 7.01 -1.84 -13.11
C ASN A 237 7.04 -3.11 -13.94
N ARG A 238 5.99 -3.29 -14.72
CA ARG A 238 5.97 -4.27 -15.79
C ARG A 238 5.91 -3.54 -17.11
N ALA A 239 6.84 -3.85 -18.00
CA ALA A 239 6.74 -3.43 -19.39
C ALA A 239 5.56 -4.17 -20.04
N TYR A 240 4.44 -3.47 -20.24
CA TYR A 240 3.37 -3.94 -21.10
C TYR A 240 3.56 -3.36 -22.48
N ARG A 241 3.57 -4.23 -23.49
CA ARG A 241 3.65 -3.86 -24.90
C ARG A 241 2.24 -3.53 -25.39
N LEU A 242 1.94 -2.23 -25.52
CA LEU A 242 0.68 -1.75 -26.07
C LEU A 242 0.87 -1.39 -27.55
N PRO A 243 0.14 -1.99 -28.49
CA PRO A 243 0.17 -1.63 -29.90
C PRO A 243 -0.04 -0.13 -30.06
N CYS A 244 0.80 0.50 -30.85
CA CYS A 244 0.77 1.93 -31.09
C CYS A 244 0.66 2.17 -32.59
N THR A 245 -0.57 2.23 -33.07
CA THR A 245 -0.89 2.58 -34.45
C THR A 245 -1.11 4.09 -34.58
N GLY A 246 -1.11 4.61 -35.81
CA GLY A 246 -1.48 6.00 -36.08
C GLY A 246 -2.89 6.38 -35.59
N GLU A 247 -3.81 5.41 -35.52
CA GLU A 247 -5.17 5.60 -34.98
C GLU A 247 -5.20 5.63 -33.45
N MET A 248 -4.30 4.89 -32.80
CA MET A 248 -4.20 4.86 -31.33
C MET A 248 -3.43 6.05 -30.77
N HIS A 249 -2.48 6.60 -31.53
CA HIS A 249 -1.70 7.76 -31.13
C HIS A 249 -2.54 8.97 -30.68
N PRO A 250 -3.57 9.43 -31.41
CA PRO A 250 -4.38 10.57 -30.97
C PRO A 250 -5.27 10.25 -29.76
N LEU A 251 -5.54 8.97 -29.46
CA LEU A 251 -6.43 8.55 -28.37
C LEU A 251 -5.67 8.22 -27.07
N LEU A 252 -4.42 7.76 -27.20
CA LEU A 252 -3.64 7.21 -26.09
C LEU A 252 -2.36 8.03 -25.87
N GLY A 253 -2.31 8.78 -24.78
CA GLY A 253 -1.17 9.60 -24.33
C GLY A 253 0.13 8.80 -24.14
N ARG A 254 0.03 7.49 -23.90
CA ARG A 254 1.16 6.57 -23.74
C ARG A 254 1.64 5.95 -25.06
N CYS A 255 0.87 6.09 -26.13
CA CYS A 255 1.24 5.68 -27.48
C CYS A 255 1.84 6.89 -28.21
N ASP A 256 3.15 6.84 -28.45
CA ASP A 256 3.88 7.86 -29.17
C ASP A 256 4.92 7.18 -30.07
N PRO A 257 4.57 6.90 -31.34
CA PRO A 257 5.42 6.09 -32.23
C PRO A 257 6.76 6.79 -32.52
N ASP A 258 6.82 8.12 -32.35
CA ASP A 258 8.04 8.91 -32.55
C ASP A 258 8.97 8.92 -31.31
N LYS A 259 8.55 8.32 -30.18
CA LYS A 259 9.39 8.20 -28.97
C LYS A 259 10.15 6.88 -28.94
N ALA A 260 11.40 6.94 -28.48
CA ALA A 260 12.33 5.81 -28.32
C ALA A 260 11.87 4.69 -27.35
N GLN A 261 10.69 4.81 -26.75
CA GLN A 261 10.11 3.84 -25.80
C GLN A 261 9.26 2.75 -26.48
N CYS A 262 9.10 2.83 -27.80
CA CYS A 262 8.35 1.85 -28.59
C CYS A 262 9.31 0.87 -29.29
N VAL A 263 8.96 -0.41 -29.26
CA VAL A 263 9.72 -1.53 -29.81
C VAL A 263 8.82 -2.37 -30.70
N PRO A 264 9.34 -3.18 -31.63
CA PRO A 264 8.51 -4.10 -32.40
C PRO A 264 7.63 -4.96 -31.48
N CYS A 265 6.33 -5.06 -31.78
CA CYS A 265 5.42 -5.91 -31.01
C CYS A 265 5.85 -7.39 -31.09
N PRO A 266 5.45 -8.23 -30.10
CA PRO A 266 5.62 -9.68 -30.22
C PRO A 266 5.00 -10.20 -31.52
N LEU A 267 5.62 -11.22 -32.12
CA LEU A 267 5.16 -11.87 -33.36
C LEU A 267 3.88 -12.68 -33.10
N GLU A 268 2.76 -12.02 -32.82
CA GLU A 268 1.42 -12.60 -32.89
C GLU A 268 0.74 -12.12 -34.19
N PRO A 269 -0.17 -12.91 -34.79
CA PRO A 269 -0.86 -12.54 -36.03
C PRO A 269 -1.55 -11.17 -35.99
N ASN A 270 -1.99 -10.74 -34.79
CA ASN A 270 -2.70 -9.49 -34.59
C ASN A 270 -1.78 -8.26 -34.47
N PHE A 271 -0.45 -8.46 -34.47
CA PHE A 271 0.55 -7.41 -34.29
C PHE A 271 1.58 -7.34 -35.45
N GLU A 272 1.28 -7.96 -36.59
CA GLU A 272 2.15 -7.91 -37.76
C GLU A 272 2.37 -6.45 -38.21
N ASN A 273 3.63 -6.01 -38.26
CA ASN A 273 4.04 -4.64 -38.63
C ASN A 273 3.55 -3.52 -37.70
N VAL A 274 3.27 -3.81 -36.42
CA VAL A 274 2.89 -2.80 -35.42
C VAL A 274 4.01 -2.58 -34.40
N GLU A 275 4.28 -1.33 -34.05
CA GLU A 275 5.16 -0.97 -32.94
C GLU A 275 4.38 -0.96 -31.63
N CYS A 276 5.00 -1.43 -30.56
CA CYS A 276 4.42 -1.50 -29.23
C CYS A 276 5.17 -0.58 -28.28
N CYS A 277 4.47 0.30 -27.57
CA CYS A 277 5.06 1.15 -26.54
C CYS A 277 4.95 0.49 -25.16
N MET A 278 5.97 0.68 -24.31
CA MET A 278 6.03 0.10 -22.96
C MET A 278 5.35 0.99 -21.92
N SER A 279 4.41 0.48 -21.11
CA SER A 279 4.09 1.08 -19.79
C SER A 279 3.08 0.26 -18.97
N ARG A 280 3.38 -0.06 -17.70
CA ARG A 280 2.45 0.03 -16.54
C ARG A 280 3.13 -0.38 -15.20
N THR A 281 2.47 -0.04 -14.10
CA THR A 281 2.82 -0.40 -12.72
C THR A 281 2.53 -1.87 -12.41
N GLY A 282 3.26 -2.47 -11.48
CA GLY A 282 3.14 -3.88 -11.08
C GLY A 282 1.89 -4.25 -10.27
N SER A 283 0.82 -3.47 -10.33
CA SER A 283 -0.44 -3.72 -9.60
C SER A 283 -1.68 -3.77 -10.50
N SER A 284 -2.68 -4.60 -10.16
CA SER A 284 -3.96 -4.71 -10.86
C SER A 284 -5.15 -4.03 -10.17
N MET A 285 -6.23 -3.86 -10.93
CA MET A 285 -7.56 -3.53 -10.40
C MET A 285 -8.22 -4.65 -9.57
N HIS A 286 -7.68 -5.87 -9.65
CA HIS A 286 -8.02 -6.99 -8.77
C HIS A 286 -7.22 -6.98 -7.47
N GLY A 287 -6.46 -5.92 -7.20
CA GLY A 287 -5.63 -5.81 -6.02
C GLY A 287 -4.51 -6.84 -6.01
N GLU A 288 -3.85 -7.10 -7.12
CA GLU A 288 -2.74 -8.05 -7.17
C GLU A 288 -1.44 -7.33 -7.45
N PHE A 289 -0.39 -7.65 -6.72
CA PHE A 289 0.98 -7.29 -7.11
C PHE A 289 1.53 -8.39 -8.00
N TYR A 290 1.45 -8.23 -9.31
CA TYR A 290 1.79 -9.30 -10.25
C TYR A 290 2.75 -8.79 -11.32
N GLY A 291 3.84 -9.54 -11.51
CA GLY A 291 4.60 -9.49 -12.75
C GLY A 291 4.29 -10.75 -13.55
N GLY A 292 3.98 -10.59 -14.83
CA GLY A 292 3.32 -11.63 -15.62
C GLY A 292 4.08 -12.95 -15.76
N ARG A 293 3.41 -13.91 -16.40
CA ARG A 293 3.86 -15.29 -16.61
C ARG A 293 4.82 -15.47 -17.79
N THR A 294 5.26 -14.39 -18.43
CA THR A 294 5.95 -14.45 -19.73
C THR A 294 7.46 -14.26 -19.57
N PRO A 295 8.30 -15.10 -20.21
CA PRO A 295 9.76 -14.97 -20.18
C PRO A 295 10.31 -13.58 -20.60
N ASP A 296 9.51 -12.80 -21.33
CA ASP A 296 9.85 -11.46 -21.82
C ASP A 296 9.37 -10.31 -20.90
N SER A 297 8.84 -10.61 -19.71
CA SER A 297 8.44 -9.55 -18.77
C SER A 297 9.65 -9.03 -18.02
N ASP A 298 10.23 -7.95 -18.53
CA ASP A 298 11.24 -7.19 -17.81
C ASP A 298 10.58 -6.56 -16.57
N TYR A 299 11.03 -7.01 -15.39
CA TYR A 299 10.78 -6.33 -14.12
C TYR A 299 11.76 -5.17 -14.03
N SER A 300 11.27 -3.93 -14.21
CA SER A 300 12.09 -2.76 -13.90
C SER A 300 11.77 -2.28 -12.49
N GLN A 301 12.79 -2.13 -11.66
CA GLN A 301 12.65 -1.58 -10.31
C GLN A 301 12.31 -0.09 -10.43
N GLU A 302 11.20 0.32 -9.80
CA GLU A 302 10.80 1.73 -9.70
C GLU A 302 11.24 2.34 -8.36
N GLY A 303 11.32 1.53 -7.31
CA GLY A 303 11.71 1.94 -5.96
C GLY A 303 11.43 0.84 -4.94
N GLY A 304 11.36 1.19 -3.66
CA GLY A 304 10.86 0.30 -2.59
C GLY A 304 9.39 0.55 -2.30
N HIS A 305 8.67 -0.48 -1.84
CA HIS A 305 7.32 -0.32 -1.29
C HIS A 305 7.12 -1.19 -0.06
N ALA A 306 6.38 -0.66 0.91
CA ALA A 306 6.09 -1.31 2.17
C ALA A 306 4.58 -1.36 2.43
N VAL A 307 4.10 -2.55 2.77
CA VAL A 307 2.69 -2.84 3.06
C VAL A 307 2.59 -3.64 4.36
N LEU A 308 1.38 -3.99 4.78
CA LEU A 308 1.16 -4.80 5.98
C LEU A 308 0.79 -6.24 5.59
N LEU A 309 1.58 -7.23 5.98
CA LEU A 309 1.28 -8.65 5.82
C LEU A 309 0.27 -9.11 6.88
N VAL A 310 -0.87 -9.65 6.42
CA VAL A 310 -2.01 -9.99 7.28
C VAL A 310 -2.56 -11.39 7.06
N GLY A 311 -2.10 -12.11 6.05
CA GLY A 311 -2.59 -13.45 5.74
C GLY A 311 -1.86 -14.10 4.58
N TYR A 312 -2.33 -15.28 4.22
CA TYR A 312 -1.98 -16.00 3.00
C TYR A 312 -3.07 -17.01 2.65
N ASN A 313 -3.15 -17.38 1.37
CA ASN A 313 -4.01 -18.47 0.92
C ASN A 313 -3.32 -19.24 -0.21
N ASP A 314 -2.97 -20.51 0.04
CA ASP A 314 -2.30 -21.38 -0.93
C ASP A 314 -3.22 -21.82 -2.08
N ASN A 315 -4.54 -21.70 -1.90
CA ASN A 315 -5.53 -22.21 -2.85
C ASN A 315 -6.25 -21.11 -3.64
N TYR A 316 -5.96 -19.83 -3.37
CA TYR A 316 -6.51 -18.75 -4.18
C TYR A 316 -5.86 -18.77 -5.56
N VAL A 317 -6.69 -18.62 -6.59
CA VAL A 317 -6.25 -18.53 -7.98
C VAL A 317 -6.59 -17.14 -8.48
N SER A 318 -5.56 -16.37 -8.86
CA SER A 318 -5.75 -15.04 -9.41
C SER A 318 -6.45 -15.08 -10.78
N PRO A 319 -7.06 -13.97 -11.23
CA PRO A 319 -7.53 -13.81 -12.61
C PRO A 319 -6.42 -14.03 -13.65
N THR A 320 -5.16 -13.79 -13.26
CA THR A 320 -3.96 -14.04 -14.08
C THR A 320 -3.48 -15.50 -14.04
N GLY A 321 -4.15 -16.37 -13.27
CA GLY A 321 -3.89 -17.81 -13.21
C GLY A 321 -2.73 -18.21 -12.28
N MET A 322 -2.26 -17.31 -11.43
CA MET A 322 -1.28 -17.59 -10.38
C MET A 322 -1.98 -18.24 -9.19
N VAL A 323 -1.33 -19.24 -8.61
CA VAL A 323 -1.88 -20.02 -7.50
C VAL A 323 -1.10 -19.73 -6.23
N GLY A 324 -1.81 -19.37 -5.18
CA GLY A 324 -1.22 -19.13 -3.88
C GLY A 324 -0.55 -17.77 -3.76
N GLY A 325 -0.65 -17.17 -2.58
CA GLY A 325 -0.07 -15.85 -2.33
C GLY A 325 -0.23 -15.40 -0.89
N LEU A 326 0.50 -14.34 -0.57
CA LEU A 326 0.32 -13.58 0.66
C LEU A 326 -0.86 -12.62 0.50
N ILE A 327 -1.51 -12.29 1.60
CA ILE A 327 -2.55 -11.28 1.67
C ILE A 327 -1.97 -10.09 2.41
N VAL A 328 -1.92 -8.94 1.74
CA VAL A 328 -1.33 -7.71 2.27
C VAL A 328 -2.37 -6.59 2.30
N LYS A 329 -2.31 -5.71 3.29
CA LYS A 329 -3.10 -4.48 3.34
C LYS A 329 -2.23 -3.34 2.81
N ASN A 330 -2.67 -2.73 1.72
CA ASN A 330 -1.96 -1.63 1.06
C ASN A 330 -2.45 -0.27 1.58
N SER A 331 -1.68 0.79 1.29
CA SER A 331 -1.97 2.18 1.66
C SER A 331 -2.35 3.05 0.46
N TRP A 332 -2.90 2.44 -0.59
CA TRP A 332 -3.43 3.13 -1.77
C TRP A 332 -4.95 3.05 -1.78
N LYS A 333 -5.59 4.19 -2.00
CA LYS A 333 -7.05 4.23 -2.11
C LYS A 333 -7.47 3.62 -3.44
N ASP A 334 -8.40 2.67 -3.36
CA ASP A 334 -9.13 2.16 -4.52
C ASP A 334 -9.72 3.28 -5.36
N GLY A 335 -9.45 3.18 -6.65
CA GLY A 335 -9.63 4.26 -7.57
C GLY A 335 -9.19 3.90 -8.97
N VAL A 336 -8.76 4.93 -9.68
CA VAL A 336 -8.18 4.81 -11.00
C VAL A 336 -6.88 4.02 -10.94
N GLY A 337 -6.81 2.88 -11.63
CA GLY A 337 -5.58 2.08 -11.80
C GLY A 337 -5.17 1.24 -10.59
N ALA A 338 -5.95 1.25 -9.52
CA ALA A 338 -5.76 0.40 -8.35
C ALA A 338 -7.12 0.03 -7.76
N GLY A 339 -7.37 -1.27 -7.60
CA GLY A 339 -8.54 -1.80 -6.91
C GLY A 339 -8.09 -2.82 -5.88
N SER A 340 -9.00 -3.27 -5.03
CA SER A 340 -8.65 -4.26 -4.01
C SER A 340 -9.87 -5.05 -3.56
N HIS A 341 -9.64 -5.97 -2.63
CA HIS A 341 -10.64 -6.91 -2.14
C HIS A 341 -10.75 -6.89 -0.63
N THR A 342 -11.78 -7.55 -0.10
CA THR A 342 -11.81 -7.94 1.31
C THR A 342 -10.89 -9.11 1.58
N ILE A 343 -10.44 -9.23 2.83
CA ILE A 343 -9.70 -10.42 3.27
C ILE A 343 -10.55 -11.69 3.13
N ASP A 344 -11.87 -11.61 3.29
CA ASP A 344 -12.76 -12.77 3.17
C ASP A 344 -12.90 -13.26 1.72
N TYR A 345 -12.85 -12.36 0.73
CA TYR A 345 -12.77 -12.74 -0.68
C TYR A 345 -11.49 -13.51 -0.99
N LEU A 346 -10.33 -12.96 -0.59
CA LEU A 346 -9.02 -13.57 -0.82
C LEU A 346 -8.86 -14.89 -0.04
N MET A 347 -9.55 -15.03 1.10
CA MET A 347 -9.65 -16.26 1.88
C MET A 347 -10.69 -17.25 1.34
N GLN A 348 -11.39 -16.91 0.25
CA GLN A 348 -12.47 -17.70 -0.36
C GLN A 348 -13.59 -18.04 0.65
N ARG A 349 -13.93 -17.09 1.53
CA ARG A 349 -14.99 -17.22 2.55
C ARG A 349 -16.34 -16.67 2.08
N HIS A 350 -16.36 -15.80 1.08
CA HIS A 350 -17.60 -15.36 0.45
C HIS A 350 -17.50 -15.30 -1.08
N SER A 351 -18.65 -15.27 -1.75
CA SER A 351 -18.74 -15.30 -3.22
C SER A 351 -18.44 -13.94 -3.86
N PRO A 352 -18.17 -13.87 -5.18
CA PRO A 352 -18.03 -12.60 -5.89
C PRO A 352 -19.26 -11.67 -5.82
N ILE A 353 -20.47 -12.21 -5.61
CA ILE A 353 -21.68 -11.37 -5.42
C ILE A 353 -21.67 -10.75 -4.02
N ALA A 354 -21.25 -11.54 -3.01
CA ALA A 354 -21.12 -11.05 -1.63
C ALA A 354 -20.01 -10.01 -1.53
N GLU A 355 -18.89 -10.25 -2.21
CA GLU A 355 -17.80 -9.28 -2.31
C GLU A 355 -18.31 -7.97 -2.89
N ARG A 356 -19.04 -7.97 -4.02
CA ARG A 356 -19.58 -6.72 -4.59
C ARG A 356 -20.59 -5.98 -3.70
N LYS A 357 -21.10 -6.61 -2.65
CA LYS A 357 -21.92 -5.93 -1.64
C LYS A 357 -21.05 -5.21 -0.59
N VAL A 358 -19.98 -5.86 -0.13
CA VAL A 358 -19.09 -5.39 0.94
C VAL A 358 -17.99 -4.46 0.38
N CYS A 359 -17.51 -4.81 -0.80
CA CYS A 359 -16.41 -4.26 -1.56
C CYS A 359 -16.83 -4.14 -3.03
N PRO A 360 -17.62 -3.12 -3.36
CA PRO A 360 -18.24 -3.03 -4.68
C PRO A 360 -17.24 -2.99 -5.84
N ASN A 361 -16.04 -2.45 -5.59
CA ASN A 361 -15.01 -2.19 -6.61
C ASN A 361 -15.66 -1.76 -7.93
N VAL A 362 -16.48 -0.68 -7.88
CA VAL A 362 -17.39 -0.27 -8.97
C VAL A 362 -16.66 0.08 -10.27
N HIS A 363 -15.36 0.36 -10.12
CA HIS A 363 -14.42 0.59 -11.18
C HIS A 363 -14.08 -0.66 -11.98
N LEU A 364 -13.96 -1.82 -11.32
CA LEU A 364 -13.57 -3.04 -11.99
C LEU A 364 -14.65 -3.44 -13.01
N PRO A 365 -14.32 -3.75 -14.27
CA PRO A 365 -15.37 -3.96 -15.26
C PRO A 365 -16.15 -5.25 -15.02
N ASP A 366 -15.63 -6.18 -14.21
CA ASP A 366 -16.39 -7.34 -13.69
C ASP A 366 -17.61 -6.93 -12.87
N SER A 367 -17.57 -5.73 -12.27
CA SER A 367 -18.67 -5.12 -11.53
C SER A 367 -19.70 -4.46 -12.43
N TRP A 368 -19.49 -4.38 -13.75
CA TRP A 368 -20.44 -3.77 -14.69
C TRP A 368 -21.44 -4.79 -15.22
N TYR A 369 -22.67 -4.33 -15.41
CA TYR A 369 -23.76 -5.16 -15.92
C TYR A 369 -23.83 -5.08 -17.45
N PRO A 370 -23.67 -6.21 -18.17
CA PRO A 370 -23.77 -6.21 -19.62
C PRO A 370 -25.23 -6.17 -20.09
N CYS A 371 -25.52 -5.41 -21.15
CA CYS A 371 -26.80 -5.43 -21.86
C CYS A 371 -26.60 -5.15 -23.36
N GLY A 372 -27.51 -5.66 -24.20
CA GLY A 372 -27.29 -5.73 -25.66
C GLY A 372 -27.84 -4.56 -26.46
N SER A 373 -28.78 -3.77 -25.92
CA SER A 373 -29.40 -2.63 -26.61
C SER A 373 -29.90 -1.58 -25.62
N LEU A 374 -30.06 -0.33 -26.06
CA LEU A 374 -30.60 0.75 -25.22
C LEU A 374 -31.97 0.40 -24.60
N HIS A 375 -32.83 -0.27 -25.37
CA HIS A 375 -34.15 -0.71 -24.90
C HIS A 375 -34.03 -1.73 -23.76
N GLU A 376 -33.14 -2.72 -23.90
CA GLU A 376 -32.88 -3.70 -22.87
C GLU A 376 -32.24 -3.05 -21.62
N CYS A 377 -31.20 -2.24 -21.82
CA CYS A 377 -30.45 -1.55 -20.76
C CYS A 377 -31.34 -0.61 -19.93
N SER A 378 -32.37 -0.02 -20.56
CA SER A 378 -33.33 0.86 -19.90
C SER A 378 -34.53 0.13 -19.30
N SER A 379 -34.62 -1.19 -19.46
CA SER A 379 -35.76 -1.97 -18.96
C SER A 379 -35.73 -2.12 -17.44
N GLU A 380 -36.93 -2.17 -16.84
CA GLU A 380 -37.07 -2.43 -15.40
C GLU A 380 -36.43 -3.77 -14.99
N LYS A 381 -36.55 -4.78 -15.87
CA LYS A 381 -35.98 -6.11 -15.66
C LYS A 381 -34.47 -6.05 -15.48
N VAL A 382 -33.76 -5.31 -16.33
CA VAL A 382 -32.30 -5.15 -16.22
C VAL A 382 -31.92 -4.34 -14.99
N ARG A 383 -32.67 -3.28 -14.67
CA ARG A 383 -32.44 -2.48 -13.45
C ARG A 383 -32.53 -3.33 -12.18
N ILE A 384 -33.56 -4.16 -12.07
CA ILE A 384 -33.73 -5.09 -10.94
C ILE A 384 -32.59 -6.11 -10.90
N SER A 385 -32.23 -6.68 -12.06
CA SER A 385 -31.19 -7.70 -12.16
C SER A 385 -29.81 -7.16 -11.78
N ALA A 386 -29.47 -5.96 -12.24
CA ALA A 386 -28.21 -5.29 -11.90
C ALA A 386 -28.12 -4.99 -10.40
N LYS A 387 -29.21 -4.47 -9.82
CA LYS A 387 -29.30 -4.24 -8.38
C LYS A 387 -29.16 -5.52 -7.57
N ALA A 388 -29.82 -6.61 -7.99
CA ALA A 388 -29.75 -7.91 -7.31
C ALA A 388 -28.35 -8.52 -7.37
N MET A 389 -27.60 -8.26 -8.45
CA MET A 389 -26.22 -8.72 -8.61
C MET A 389 -25.18 -7.75 -8.06
N HIS A 390 -25.58 -6.62 -7.45
CA HIS A 390 -24.67 -5.57 -7.02
C HIS A 390 -23.72 -5.10 -8.14
N LYS A 391 -24.26 -4.93 -9.37
CA LYS A 391 -23.51 -4.43 -10.52
C LYS A 391 -23.87 -3.01 -10.87
N VAL A 392 -22.88 -2.28 -11.38
CA VAL A 392 -23.06 -0.95 -11.97
C VAL A 392 -23.74 -1.12 -13.32
N LEU A 393 -24.87 -0.45 -13.50
CA LEU A 393 -25.61 -0.48 -14.76
C LEU A 393 -25.27 0.73 -15.65
N ARG A 394 -25.13 1.92 -15.06
CA ARG A 394 -24.82 3.16 -15.77
C ARG A 394 -23.39 3.60 -15.44
N LEU A 395 -22.62 3.85 -16.49
CA LEU A 395 -21.25 4.34 -16.42
C LEU A 395 -21.23 5.79 -16.90
N GLU A 396 -20.41 6.62 -16.29
CA GLU A 396 -20.23 8.01 -16.68
C GLU A 396 -18.87 8.17 -17.35
N CYS A 397 -18.83 8.81 -18.52
CA CYS A 397 -17.58 9.10 -19.19
C CYS A 397 -16.77 10.17 -18.43
N ASN A 398 -15.48 9.90 -18.26
CA ASN A 398 -14.52 10.84 -17.70
C ASN A 398 -13.20 10.73 -18.47
N ASN A 399 -12.83 11.78 -19.20
CA ASN A 399 -11.56 11.86 -19.93
C ASN A 399 -10.36 12.19 -19.02
N GLY A 400 -10.60 12.49 -17.75
CA GLY A 400 -9.65 13.15 -16.83
C GLY A 400 -8.50 12.31 -16.28
N PHE A 401 -8.31 11.05 -16.69
CA PHE A 401 -7.20 10.24 -16.17
C PHE A 401 -6.56 9.33 -17.23
N GLY A 402 -5.30 9.63 -17.55
CA GLY A 402 -4.25 8.67 -17.88
C GLY A 402 -4.29 7.96 -19.25
N PHE A 403 -5.41 8.01 -19.98
CA PHE A 403 -5.53 7.46 -21.34
C PHE A 403 -5.41 8.53 -22.40
N ALA A 404 -6.23 9.58 -22.39
CA ALA A 404 -5.98 10.77 -23.19
C ALA A 404 -4.93 11.62 -22.46
N GLY A 405 -3.70 11.68 -22.97
CA GLY A 405 -2.72 12.66 -22.50
C GLY A 405 -3.22 14.09 -22.78
N GLU A 406 -2.62 15.11 -22.15
CA GLU A 406 -2.88 16.50 -22.53
C GLU A 406 -2.68 16.65 -24.05
N GLY A 407 -3.69 17.19 -24.75
CA GLY A 407 -3.67 17.36 -26.22
C GLY A 407 -4.09 16.16 -27.05
N LYS A 408 -4.63 15.09 -26.45
CA LYS A 408 -5.22 13.93 -27.15
C LYS A 408 -6.72 14.13 -27.46
N GLU A 409 -7.21 13.41 -28.45
CA GLU A 409 -8.63 13.42 -28.84
C GLU A 409 -9.50 12.82 -27.73
N LYS A 410 -10.70 13.38 -27.55
CA LYS A 410 -11.68 12.87 -26.59
C LYS A 410 -12.31 11.59 -27.14
N ILE A 411 -12.38 10.56 -26.30
CA ILE A 411 -13.04 9.29 -26.63
C ILE A 411 -14.57 9.43 -26.50
N CYS A 412 -15.02 10.21 -25.51
CA CYS A 412 -16.41 10.57 -25.25
C CYS A 412 -16.47 11.94 -24.58
N ASP A 413 -17.66 12.54 -24.45
CA ASP A 413 -17.82 13.80 -23.71
C ASP A 413 -17.93 13.53 -22.21
N ASP A 414 -17.29 14.37 -21.39
CA ASP A 414 -17.34 14.23 -19.93
C ASP A 414 -18.79 14.34 -19.43
N GLY A 415 -19.20 13.38 -18.60
CA GLY A 415 -20.56 13.29 -18.08
C GLY A 415 -21.55 12.52 -18.97
N ASP A 416 -21.16 12.12 -20.18
CA ASP A 416 -22.02 11.26 -21.01
C ASP A 416 -22.22 9.89 -20.34
N GLU A 417 -23.47 9.42 -20.32
CA GLU A 417 -23.83 8.13 -19.74
C GLU A 417 -23.74 7.00 -20.78
N TYR A 418 -23.17 5.86 -20.36
CA TYR A 418 -23.02 4.66 -21.16
C TYR A 418 -23.46 3.41 -20.41
N PHE A 419 -23.87 2.40 -21.17
CA PHE A 419 -24.08 1.04 -20.69
C PHE A 419 -22.98 0.12 -21.21
N PHE A 420 -22.47 -0.77 -20.36
CA PHE A 420 -21.51 -1.78 -20.79
C PHE A 420 -22.19 -2.84 -21.67
N LYS A 421 -21.62 -3.14 -22.84
CA LYS A 421 -22.19 -4.11 -23.80
C LYS A 421 -21.49 -5.46 -23.70
N ASN A 422 -20.21 -5.49 -24.05
CA ASN A 422 -19.41 -6.71 -24.05
C ASN A 422 -17.90 -6.40 -24.09
N VAL A 423 -17.11 -7.45 -23.87
CA VAL A 423 -15.66 -7.47 -24.06
C VAL A 423 -15.31 -8.62 -24.98
N THR A 424 -14.47 -8.35 -25.98
CA THR A 424 -13.94 -9.36 -26.91
C THR A 424 -12.43 -9.42 -26.78
N LYS A 425 -11.86 -10.62 -26.61
CA LYS A 425 -10.39 -10.79 -26.50
C LYS A 425 -9.71 -10.43 -27.82
N PHE A 426 -8.64 -9.65 -27.74
CA PHE A 426 -7.85 -9.23 -28.90
C PHE A 426 -6.54 -10.03 -29.06
N GLY A 427 -5.93 -10.51 -27.97
CA GLY A 427 -4.60 -11.15 -27.99
C GLY A 427 -3.60 -10.38 -27.14
N GLY A 428 -2.45 -10.99 -26.78
CA GLY A 428 -1.48 -10.37 -25.88
C GLY A 428 -2.02 -9.91 -24.51
N GLY A 429 -3.19 -10.40 -24.08
CA GLY A 429 -3.92 -9.96 -22.87
C GLY A 429 -4.81 -8.71 -23.04
N LEU A 430 -4.83 -8.13 -24.24
CA LEU A 430 -5.68 -7.00 -24.61
C LEU A 430 -7.10 -7.45 -24.95
N SER A 431 -8.05 -6.54 -24.78
CA SER A 431 -9.45 -6.74 -25.12
C SER A 431 -10.08 -5.47 -25.72
N VAL A 432 -11.05 -5.67 -26.60
CA VAL A 432 -11.91 -4.61 -27.14
C VAL A 432 -13.18 -4.57 -26.31
N SER A 433 -13.49 -3.41 -25.74
CA SER A 433 -14.69 -3.21 -24.92
C SER A 433 -15.65 -2.28 -25.62
N CYS A 434 -16.91 -2.68 -25.71
CA CYS A 434 -17.96 -1.88 -26.35
C CYS A 434 -19.02 -1.44 -25.35
N PHE A 435 -19.59 -0.28 -25.62
CA PHE A 435 -20.54 0.43 -24.80
C PHE A 435 -21.69 0.94 -25.67
N ILE A 436 -22.84 1.20 -25.04
CA ILE A 436 -24.03 1.76 -25.67
C ILE A 436 -24.29 3.12 -25.03
N ALA A 437 -24.26 4.20 -25.82
CA ALA A 437 -24.57 5.54 -25.34
C ALA A 437 -26.02 5.61 -24.86
N ALA A 438 -26.26 6.16 -23.67
CA ALA A 438 -27.59 6.23 -23.09
C ALA A 438 -28.53 7.21 -23.82
N ARG A 439 -27.95 8.16 -24.57
CA ARG A 439 -28.69 9.23 -25.26
C ARG A 439 -29.44 8.74 -26.52
N ASP A 440 -28.79 7.92 -27.33
CA ASP A 440 -29.23 7.56 -28.69
C ASP A 440 -29.03 6.06 -29.01
N GLY A 441 -28.35 5.32 -28.14
CA GLY A 441 -28.06 3.90 -28.35
C GLY A 441 -26.89 3.65 -29.29
N ALA A 442 -26.10 4.67 -29.65
CA ALA A 442 -24.91 4.51 -30.46
C ALA A 442 -23.88 3.61 -29.77
N ASP A 443 -23.25 2.72 -30.55
CA ASP A 443 -22.15 1.90 -30.06
C ASP A 443 -20.86 2.72 -29.99
N LEU A 444 -20.15 2.62 -28.86
CA LEU A 444 -18.79 3.12 -28.68
C LEU A 444 -17.90 1.91 -28.35
N CYS A 445 -16.98 1.56 -29.24
CA CYS A 445 -15.99 0.52 -28.98
C CYS A 445 -14.62 1.15 -28.83
N LEU A 446 -13.94 0.80 -27.74
CA LEU A 446 -12.59 1.26 -27.46
C LEU A 446 -11.55 0.45 -28.27
N PRO A 447 -10.39 1.04 -28.58
CA PRO A 447 -9.30 0.28 -29.16
C PRO A 447 -8.86 -0.86 -28.23
N PRO A 448 -8.14 -1.87 -28.76
CA PRO A 448 -7.58 -2.94 -27.93
C PRO A 448 -6.76 -2.38 -26.77
N MET A 449 -7.21 -2.64 -25.56
CA MET A 449 -6.57 -2.16 -24.33
C MET A 449 -6.70 -3.20 -23.22
N TRP A 450 -6.00 -3.00 -22.11
CA TRP A 450 -6.14 -3.92 -20.99
C TRP A 450 -7.51 -3.77 -20.36
N TYR A 451 -8.06 -4.90 -19.90
CA TYR A 451 -9.37 -4.92 -19.27
C TYR A 451 -9.44 -3.97 -18.06
N GLU A 452 -8.36 -3.91 -17.30
CA GLU A 452 -8.24 -3.08 -16.09
C GLU A 452 -8.08 -1.57 -16.36
N ASP A 453 -7.87 -1.18 -17.61
CA ASP A 453 -7.62 0.21 -17.99
C ASP A 453 -8.93 1.01 -18.14
N LEU A 454 -10.10 0.35 -18.07
CA LEU A 454 -11.40 0.95 -18.35
C LEU A 454 -11.98 1.80 -17.19
N THR A 455 -11.29 1.92 -16.05
CA THR A 455 -11.97 1.91 -14.74
C THR A 455 -12.01 3.25 -13.97
N LEU A 456 -12.44 4.36 -14.56
CA LEU A 456 -12.40 5.67 -13.90
C LEU A 456 -13.66 6.01 -13.05
N LEU A 457 -13.47 6.43 -11.78
CA LEU A 457 -14.42 6.93 -10.72
C LEU A 457 -15.16 5.98 -9.67
N PHE A 458 -14.81 6.17 -8.38
CA PHE A 458 -15.33 5.71 -7.04
C PHE A 458 -14.97 4.36 -6.30
N SER A 459 -14.59 4.50 -5.00
CA SER A 459 -14.09 3.54 -3.94
C SER A 459 -15.16 2.61 -3.27
N PRO A 460 -14.89 1.72 -2.25
CA PRO A 460 -13.64 1.34 -1.55
C PRO A 460 -13.36 -0.18 -1.31
N CYS A 461 -12.09 -0.52 -1.03
CA CYS A 461 -11.53 -1.72 -0.37
C CYS A 461 -10.06 -1.51 0.01
N GLY A 462 -9.31 -2.50 0.53
CA GLY A 462 -7.86 -2.28 0.71
C GLY A 462 -6.91 -3.48 0.83
N PHE A 463 -7.36 -4.72 0.64
CA PHE A 463 -6.46 -5.88 0.66
C PHE A 463 -6.05 -6.31 -0.73
N TYR A 464 -4.75 -6.58 -0.86
CA TYR A 464 -4.11 -7.02 -2.06
C TYR A 464 -3.61 -8.45 -1.90
N PHE A 465 -3.56 -9.17 -3.00
CA PHE A 465 -2.94 -10.47 -3.12
C PHE A 465 -1.52 -10.30 -3.68
N PHE A 466 -0.55 -10.94 -3.05
CA PHE A 466 0.84 -10.97 -3.49
C PHE A 466 1.19 -12.40 -3.87
N PRO A 467 1.10 -12.79 -5.16
CA PRO A 467 1.30 -14.16 -5.60
C PRO A 467 2.69 -14.68 -5.28
N TYR A 468 2.80 -15.98 -4.94
CA TYR A 468 4.11 -16.60 -4.69
C TYR A 468 5.02 -16.59 -5.92
N GLU A 469 4.44 -16.62 -7.12
CA GLU A 469 5.21 -16.47 -8.36
C GLU A 469 5.88 -15.10 -8.43
N SER A 470 5.16 -14.02 -8.10
CA SER A 470 5.72 -12.67 -8.08
C SER A 470 6.78 -12.51 -6.99
N PHE A 471 6.56 -13.07 -5.81
CA PHE A 471 7.58 -13.14 -4.76
C PHE A 471 8.91 -13.71 -5.27
N ARG A 472 8.85 -14.89 -5.92
CA ARG A 472 10.04 -15.58 -6.42
C ARG A 472 10.70 -14.82 -7.56
N SER A 473 9.91 -14.24 -8.46
CA SER A 473 10.45 -13.45 -9.57
C SER A 473 11.21 -12.22 -9.07
N ILE A 474 10.66 -11.49 -8.09
CA ILE A 474 11.34 -10.33 -7.48
C ILE A 474 12.61 -10.80 -6.77
N ALA A 475 12.52 -11.84 -5.93
CA ALA A 475 13.69 -12.37 -5.23
C ALA A 475 14.81 -12.86 -6.17
N ALA A 476 14.45 -13.30 -7.38
CA ALA A 476 15.43 -13.75 -8.38
C ALA A 476 16.03 -12.61 -9.22
N THR A 477 15.38 -11.45 -9.32
CA THR A 477 15.76 -10.38 -10.26
C THR A 477 16.07 -9.04 -9.60
N GLN A 478 15.68 -8.86 -8.35
CA GLN A 478 15.74 -7.62 -7.57
C GLN A 478 16.05 -7.94 -6.09
N ASP A 479 15.79 -7.00 -5.19
CA ASP A 479 15.90 -7.22 -3.75
C ASP A 479 14.83 -8.19 -3.25
N THR A 480 15.26 -9.20 -2.49
CA THR A 480 14.38 -10.24 -1.95
C THR A 480 13.33 -9.64 -1.04
N PRO A 481 12.01 -9.80 -1.32
CA PRO A 481 10.97 -9.33 -0.42
C PRO A 481 11.10 -9.92 0.98
N TRP A 482 10.78 -9.13 2.01
CA TRP A 482 10.93 -9.54 3.41
C TRP A 482 9.77 -9.07 4.28
N ALA A 483 9.56 -9.76 5.40
CA ALA A 483 8.57 -9.41 6.40
C ALA A 483 9.24 -9.02 7.72
N THR A 484 8.81 -7.91 8.30
CA THR A 484 9.31 -7.35 9.56
C THR A 484 8.29 -7.59 10.66
N ASP A 485 8.62 -8.50 11.57
CA ASP A 485 7.80 -8.82 12.73
C ASP A 485 8.22 -8.01 13.96
N LEU A 486 7.25 -7.31 14.55
CA LEU A 486 7.46 -6.43 15.70
C LEU A 486 6.64 -6.95 16.88
N ASP A 487 7.34 -7.30 17.96
CA ASP A 487 6.69 -7.61 19.23
C ASP A 487 6.47 -6.32 20.03
N VAL A 488 5.23 -5.81 20.02
CA VAL A 488 4.89 -4.52 20.61
C VAL A 488 4.18 -4.71 21.92
N HIS A 489 4.76 -4.16 22.99
CA HIS A 489 4.17 -4.14 24.32
C HIS A 489 3.63 -2.76 24.63
N TRP A 490 2.32 -2.66 24.88
CA TRP A 490 1.66 -1.43 25.27
C TRP A 490 1.64 -1.28 26.79
N ASP A 491 1.96 -0.09 27.29
CA ASP A 491 1.74 0.23 28.70
C ASP A 491 0.23 0.22 29.01
N LEU A 492 -0.17 -0.34 30.16
CA LEU A 492 -1.59 -0.45 30.54
C LEU A 492 -2.26 0.93 30.68
N GLY A 493 -1.47 1.97 30.98
CA GLY A 493 -1.92 3.37 30.98
C GLY A 493 -2.13 3.96 29.59
N SER A 494 -1.91 3.21 28.50
CA SER A 494 -2.15 3.65 27.13
C SER A 494 -3.59 3.47 26.64
N PHE A 495 -4.48 2.97 27.50
CA PHE A 495 -5.86 2.65 27.13
C PHE A 495 -6.85 3.47 27.95
N ALA A 496 -7.73 4.22 27.28
CA ALA A 496 -8.75 5.03 27.95
C ALA A 496 -9.74 4.18 28.76
N ASN A 497 -10.04 2.98 28.25
CA ASN A 497 -10.99 2.04 28.84
C ASN A 497 -10.36 1.08 29.87
N ALA A 498 -9.04 1.15 30.07
CA ALA A 498 -8.40 0.38 31.13
C ALA A 498 -8.87 0.84 32.52
N PRO A 499 -8.80 -0.04 33.55
CA PRO A 499 -9.08 0.33 34.93
C PRO A 499 -8.37 1.63 35.34
N ARG A 500 -9.11 2.50 36.04
CA ARG A 500 -8.63 3.87 36.37
C ARG A 500 -7.27 3.92 37.06
N HIS A 501 -6.87 2.88 37.80
CA HIS A 501 -5.59 2.84 38.50
C HIS A 501 -4.38 2.69 37.56
N TYR A 502 -4.58 2.29 36.31
CA TYR A 502 -3.53 2.32 35.29
C TYR A 502 -3.35 3.70 34.65
N ARG A 503 -4.30 4.63 34.86
CA ARG A 503 -4.24 5.94 34.21
C ARG A 503 -3.05 6.75 34.72
N ARG A 504 -2.30 7.33 33.79
CA ARG A 504 -1.12 8.14 34.08
C ARG A 504 -1.52 9.58 34.40
N HIS A 505 -0.96 10.12 35.47
CA HIS A 505 -1.25 11.50 35.90
C HIS A 505 -0.75 12.51 34.85
N GLY A 506 -1.53 13.56 34.60
CA GLY A 506 -1.18 14.62 33.64
C GLY A 506 -1.34 14.24 32.16
N LYS A 507 -1.91 13.08 31.86
CA LYS A 507 -2.22 12.65 30.48
C LYS A 507 -3.69 12.90 30.13
N ASP A 508 -3.94 13.25 28.87
CA ASP A 508 -5.27 13.52 28.34
C ASP A 508 -5.82 12.32 27.56
N TYR A 509 -6.72 11.58 28.20
CA TYR A 509 -7.38 10.42 27.60
C TYR A 509 -8.47 10.78 26.60
N SER A 510 -8.93 12.04 26.57
CA SER A 510 -9.92 12.48 25.57
C SER A 510 -9.35 12.43 24.15
N LEU A 511 -8.02 12.51 24.00
CA LEU A 511 -7.32 12.31 22.73
C LEU A 511 -7.52 10.88 22.19
N LEU A 512 -7.51 9.87 23.07
CA LEU A 512 -7.77 8.48 22.68
C LEU A 512 -9.24 8.26 22.35
N GLU A 513 -10.14 8.79 23.17
CA GLU A 513 -11.59 8.65 22.97
C GLU A 513 -12.02 9.26 21.63
N LYS A 514 -11.45 10.41 21.25
CA LYS A 514 -11.70 11.09 19.99
C LYS A 514 -11.29 10.28 18.76
N ASP A 515 -10.14 9.59 18.83
CA ASP A 515 -9.58 8.82 17.72
C ASP A 515 -9.87 7.31 17.81
N THR A 516 -10.67 6.88 18.79
CA THR A 516 -11.24 5.54 18.85
C THR A 516 -12.46 5.48 17.95
N LEU A 517 -12.38 4.68 16.90
CA LEU A 517 -13.37 4.59 15.84
C LEU A 517 -13.98 3.19 15.79
N ARG A 518 -15.18 3.09 15.20
CA ARG A 518 -15.82 1.82 14.87
C ARG A 518 -15.66 1.51 13.39
N GLN A 519 -15.07 0.36 13.11
CA GLN A 519 -14.96 -0.19 11.77
C GLN A 519 -16.32 -0.74 11.35
N ARG A 520 -16.86 -0.21 10.25
CA ARG A 520 -18.06 -0.80 9.63
C ARG A 520 -17.76 -2.23 9.20
N ARG A 521 -18.56 -3.18 9.67
CA ARG A 521 -18.58 -4.56 9.20
C ARG A 521 -19.86 -4.76 8.41
N ASP A 522 -19.74 -4.92 7.09
CA ASP A 522 -20.86 -5.39 6.27
C ASP A 522 -20.81 -6.92 6.25
N ASP A 523 -21.46 -7.55 7.24
CA ASP A 523 -21.50 -9.00 7.31
C ASP A 523 -22.44 -9.55 6.21
N PHE A 524 -21.91 -10.39 5.32
CA PHE A 524 -22.73 -11.21 4.43
C PHE A 524 -22.98 -12.57 5.08
N ALA A 525 -24.11 -12.70 5.78
CA ALA A 525 -24.45 -13.93 6.52
C ALA A 525 -24.77 -15.14 5.64
N GLY A 526 -25.11 -14.94 4.36
CA GLY A 526 -25.54 -16.00 3.45
C GLY A 526 -26.75 -16.84 3.96
N PRO A 527 -27.20 -17.84 3.16
CA PRO A 527 -26.92 -17.99 1.73
C PRO A 527 -27.85 -17.06 0.92
N PHE A 528 -27.47 -16.76 -0.33
CA PHE A 528 -28.48 -16.36 -1.32
C PHE A 528 -29.61 -17.41 -1.30
N PRO A 529 -30.88 -17.02 -1.43
CA PRO A 529 -31.98 -17.98 -1.41
C PRO A 529 -31.62 -19.09 -2.41
N ARG A 530 -31.40 -20.31 -1.90
CA ARG A 530 -31.42 -21.50 -2.73
C ARG A 530 -32.72 -21.38 -3.51
N LEU A 531 -32.66 -21.29 -4.83
CA LEU A 531 -33.82 -21.59 -5.65
C LEU A 531 -34.11 -23.08 -5.39
N VAL A 532 -34.95 -23.35 -4.39
CA VAL A 532 -35.41 -24.71 -4.04
C VAL A 532 -36.36 -25.24 -5.12
N ARG A 533 -36.61 -24.48 -6.20
CA ARG A 533 -37.24 -24.99 -7.41
C ARG A 533 -36.56 -24.41 -8.66
N PRO A 534 -36.24 -25.24 -9.66
CA PRO A 534 -35.88 -24.74 -10.97
C PRO A 534 -37.08 -23.97 -11.53
N LEU A 535 -36.82 -22.78 -12.10
CA LEU A 535 -37.76 -22.12 -13.00
C LEU A 535 -37.80 -22.87 -14.33
#